data_AF-A0A662B2Y6-F1
#
_entry.id   AF-A0A662B2Y6-F1
#
_cell.length_a   1.000
_cell.length_b   1.000
_cell.length_c   1.000
_cell.angle_alpha   90.00
_cell.angle_beta   90.00
_cell.angle_gamma   90.00
#
_symmetry.space_group_name_H-M   'P 1'
#
loop_
_entity.id
_entity.type
_entity.pdbx_description
1 polymer ?
#
loop_
_entity_poly.entity_id
_entity_poly.type
_entity_poly.pdbx_seq_one_letter_code
_entity_poly.pdbx_strand_id
1 'polypeptide(L)'
;MAENFTKWGLDDWRTIIAIGEIISALLFLFPKTNIFGVFLLSSHMGGAIVVHMGHEEPFIVQSIILVFIWITGFVRNPELLVKFKSSNETV
;
A
#
# COMPACT_ATOMS: atom_id res chain seq x y z
N MET A 1 4.08 7.23 17.49
CA MET A 1 3.43 7.58 16.22
C MET A 1 3.18 9.08 16.10
N ALA A 2 2.45 9.73 17.03
CA ALA A 2 2.25 11.19 16.98
C ALA A 2 3.57 11.99 16.90
N GLU A 3 4.56 11.64 17.73
CA GLU A 3 5.90 12.29 17.72
C GLU A 3 6.64 12.14 16.37
N ASN A 4 6.43 11.03 15.65
CA ASN A 4 7.07 10.81 14.35
C ASN A 4 6.47 11.71 13.27
N PHE A 5 5.16 11.97 13.31
CA PHE A 5 4.51 12.87 12.35
C PHE A 5 4.99 14.32 12.53
N THR A 6 5.24 14.75 13.77
CA THR A 6 5.89 16.04 14.04
C THR A 6 7.32 16.06 13.48
N LYS A 7 8.10 14.99 13.70
CA LYS A 7 9.47 14.86 13.16
C LYS A 7 9.52 14.93 11.63
N TRP A 8 8.55 14.34 10.95
CA TRP A 8 8.48 14.31 9.49
C TRP A 8 7.85 15.56 8.86
N GLY A 9 7.41 16.54 9.67
CA GLY A 9 6.71 17.74 9.18
C GLY A 9 5.31 17.45 8.62
N LEU A 10 4.68 16.36 9.07
CA LEU A 10 3.38 15.87 8.59
C LEU A 10 2.25 16.02 9.63
N ASP A 11 2.46 16.76 10.72
CA ASP A 11 1.50 16.84 11.83
C ASP A 11 0.13 17.38 11.39
N ASP A 12 0.13 18.48 10.61
CA ASP A 12 -1.10 19.06 10.05
C ASP A 12 -1.88 18.09 9.15
N TRP A 13 -1.16 17.16 8.51
CA TRP A 13 -1.72 16.18 7.57
C TRP A 13 -2.02 14.83 8.23
N ARG A 14 -1.70 14.64 9.51
CA ARG A 14 -1.82 13.36 10.20
C ARG A 14 -3.23 12.77 10.12
N THR A 15 -4.25 13.60 10.32
CA THR A 15 -5.66 13.14 10.30
C THR A 15 -6.07 12.63 8.93
N ILE A 16 -5.72 13.35 7.85
CA ILE A 16 -6.09 12.92 6.50
C ILE A 16 -5.30 11.68 6.06
N ILE A 17 -4.03 11.57 6.47
CA ILE A 17 -3.21 10.36 6.24
C ILE A 17 -3.83 9.14 6.94
N ALA A 18 -4.23 9.29 8.20
CA ALA A 18 -4.88 8.22 8.97
C ALA A 18 -6.23 7.81 8.36
N ILE A 19 -7.04 8.77 7.90
CA ILE A 19 -8.30 8.48 7.20
C ILE A 19 -8.02 7.70 5.91
N GLY A 20 -7.04 8.14 5.13
CA GLY A 20 -6.63 7.45 3.90
C GLY A 20 -6.18 6.02 4.16
N GLU A 21 -5.38 5.79 5.20
CA GLU A 21 -4.95 4.46 5.61
C GLU A 21 -6.14 3.56 5.99
N ILE A 22 -7.08 4.07 6.81
CA ILE A 22 -8.26 3.32 7.25
C ILE A 22 -9.16 2.96 6.06
N ILE A 23 -9.44 3.91 5.16
CA ILE A 23 -10.26 3.66 3.97
C ILE A 23 -9.59 2.59 3.08
N SER A 24 -8.28 2.71 2.87
CA SER A 24 -7.50 1.76 2.08
C SER A 24 -7.53 0.36 2.70
N ALA A 25 -7.36 0.27 4.02
CA ALA A 25 -7.40 -0.98 4.77
C ALA A 25 -8.79 -1.63 4.73
N LEU A 26 -9.87 -0.85 4.84
CA LEU A 26 -11.24 -1.34 4.71
C LEU A 26 -11.50 -1.88 3.30
N LEU A 27 -11.12 -1.15 2.26
CA LEU A 27 -11.26 -1.61 0.87
C LEU A 27 -10.46 -2.89 0.63
N PHE A 28 -9.27 -3.01 1.23
CA PHE A 28 -8.45 -4.21 1.17
C PHE A 28 -9.06 -5.37 1.94
N LEU A 29 -9.71 -5.13 3.08
CA LEU A 29 -10.31 -6.17 3.90
C LEU A 29 -11.48 -6.86 3.18
N PHE A 30 -12.36 -6.09 2.52
CA PHE A 30 -13.54 -6.64 1.84
C PHE A 30 -13.17 -7.30 0.50
N PRO A 31 -13.56 -8.57 0.26
CA PRO A 31 -13.12 -9.33 -0.91
C PRO A 31 -13.57 -8.70 -2.23
N LYS A 32 -14.77 -8.11 -2.28
CA LYS A 32 -15.31 -7.48 -3.50
C LYS A 32 -14.57 -6.21 -3.93
N THR A 33 -13.92 -5.52 -3.00
CA THR A 33 -13.21 -4.25 -3.25
C THR A 33 -11.70 -4.36 -3.04
N ASN A 34 -11.21 -5.57 -2.76
CA ASN A 34 -9.84 -5.81 -2.32
C ASN A 34 -8.81 -5.21 -3.28
N ILE A 35 -9.06 -5.28 -4.59
CA ILE A 35 -8.16 -4.76 -5.61
C ILE A 35 -7.93 -3.24 -5.49
N PHE A 36 -8.96 -2.46 -5.17
CA PHE A 36 -8.81 -1.02 -4.91
C PHE A 36 -8.00 -0.77 -3.64
N GLY A 37 -8.21 -1.60 -2.61
CA GLY A 37 -7.41 -1.56 -1.39
C GLY A 37 -5.95 -1.88 -1.63
N VAL A 38 -5.62 -2.85 -2.49
CA VAL A 38 -4.23 -3.17 -2.89
C VAL A 38 -3.56 -1.95 -3.50
N PHE A 39 -4.21 -1.29 -4.46
CA PHE A 39 -3.65 -0.10 -5.12
C PHE A 39 -3.46 1.07 -4.14
N LEU A 40 -4.45 1.36 -3.30
CA LEU A 40 -4.38 2.46 -2.34
C LEU A 40 -3.36 2.21 -1.22
N LEU A 41 -3.30 0.99 -0.68
CA LEU A 41 -2.27 0.63 0.28
C LEU A 41 -0.88 0.62 -0.36
N SER A 42 -0.76 0.24 -1.63
CA SER A 42 0.51 0.30 -2.36
C SER A 42 1.02 1.73 -2.50
N SER A 43 0.16 2.69 -2.84
CA SER A 43 0.55 4.10 -2.92
C SER A 43 0.87 4.69 -1.54
N HIS A 44 0.08 4.33 -0.51
CA HIS A 44 0.32 4.75 0.86
C HIS A 44 1.68 4.27 1.39
N MET A 45 1.99 2.98 1.21
CA MET A 45 3.29 2.41 1.62
C MET A 45 4.44 3.00 0.81
N GLY A 46 4.27 3.26 -0.49
CA GLY A 46 5.26 3.96 -1.30
C GLY A 46 5.61 5.34 -0.74
N GLY A 47 4.59 6.11 -0.34
CA GLY A 47 4.79 7.40 0.36
C GLY A 47 5.53 7.24 1.69
N ALA A 48 5.13 6.27 2.51
CA ALA A 48 5.78 6.00 3.80
C ALA A 48 7.27 5.63 3.63
N ILE A 49 7.61 4.85 2.60
CA ILE A 49 9.00 4.51 2.28
C ILE A 49 9.82 5.77 1.97
N VAL A 50 9.30 6.66 1.12
CA VAL A 50 10.01 7.92 0.77
C VAL A 50 10.18 8.81 2.00
N VAL A 51 9.17 8.90 2.87
CA VAL A 51 9.27 9.67 4.13
C VAL A 51 10.36 9.10 5.03
N HIS A 52 10.41 7.78 5.21
CA HIS A 52 11.44 7.13 6.02
C HIS A 52 12.84 7.33 5.42
N MET A 53 13.00 7.17 4.10
CA MET A 53 14.26 7.42 3.40
C MET A 53 14.72 8.88 3.54
N GLY A 54 13.79 9.84 3.41
CA GLY A 54 14.07 11.26 3.51
C GLY A 54 14.50 11.72 4.91
N HIS A 55 14.27 10.90 5.94
CA HIS A 55 14.64 11.18 7.33
C HIS A 55 15.70 10.21 7.87
N GLU A 56 16.39 9.49 6.99
CA GLU A 56 17.43 8.50 7.32
C GLU A 56 16.94 7.40 8.29
N GLU A 57 15.65 7.05 8.22
CA GLU A 57 15.04 6.02 9.04
C GLU A 57 14.93 4.69 8.29
N PRO A 58 14.94 3.55 9.02
CA PRO A 58 14.70 2.25 8.41
C PRO A 58 13.33 2.19 7.71
N PHE A 59 13.33 1.80 6.44
CA PHE A 59 12.12 1.66 5.61
C PHE A 59 11.76 0.19 5.29
N ILE A 60 12.52 -0.76 5.87
CA ILE A 60 12.41 -2.20 5.58
C ILE A 60 11.02 -2.74 5.93
N VAL A 61 10.43 -2.27 7.03
CA VAL A 61 9.13 -2.74 7.51
C VAL A 61 8.03 -2.38 6.50
N GLN A 62 8.04 -1.15 6.00
CA GLN A 62 7.09 -0.62 5.02
C GLN A 62 7.21 -1.40 3.70
N SER A 63 8.44 -1.69 3.26
CA SER A 63 8.71 -2.52 2.09
C SER A 63 8.18 -3.94 2.24
N ILE A 64 8.38 -4.57 3.41
CA ILE A 64 7.86 -5.92 3.68
C ILE A 64 6.32 -5.92 3.67
N ILE A 65 5.69 -4.93 4.31
CA ILE A 65 4.23 -4.79 4.30
C ILE A 65 3.71 -4.61 2.87
N LEU A 66 4.37 -3.77 2.06
CA LEU A 66 4.04 -3.59 0.65
C LEU A 66 4.09 -4.90 -0.13
N VAL A 67 5.13 -5.72 0.07
CA VAL A 67 5.24 -7.05 -0.55
C VAL A 67 4.07 -7.93 -0.14
N PHE A 68 3.71 -7.98 1.15
CA PHE A 68 2.57 -8.76 1.62
C PHE A 68 1.22 -8.27 1.07
N ILE A 69 1.03 -6.97 0.91
CA ILE A 69 -0.17 -6.40 0.28
C ILE A 69 -0.31 -6.94 -1.15
N TRP A 70 0.77 -6.90 -1.94
CA TRP A 70 0.76 -7.41 -3.31
C TRP A 70 0.56 -8.93 -3.38
N ILE A 71 1.27 -9.70 -2.54
CA ILE A 71 1.07 -11.17 -2.44
C ILE A 71 -0.40 -11.48 -2.14
N THR A 72 -0.97 -10.83 -1.13
CA THR A 72 -2.38 -11.03 -0.75
C THR A 72 -3.32 -10.63 -1.89
N GLY A 73 -3.03 -9.54 -2.58
CA GLY A 73 -3.78 -9.10 -3.76
C GLY A 73 -3.80 -10.16 -4.87
N PHE A 74 -2.65 -10.74 -5.20
CA PHE A 74 -2.56 -11.80 -6.21
C PHE A 74 -3.22 -13.10 -5.77
N VAL A 75 -3.07 -13.49 -4.49
CA VAL A 75 -3.72 -14.70 -3.95
C VAL A 75 -5.23 -14.58 -3.94
N ARG A 76 -5.77 -13.38 -3.66
CA ARG A 76 -7.22 -13.13 -3.63
C ARG A 76 -7.85 -12.94 -5.00
N ASN A 77 -7.08 -12.50 -6.00
CA ASN A 77 -7.55 -12.21 -7.36
C ASN A 77 -6.68 -12.96 -8.39
N PRO A 78 -6.65 -14.30 -8.39
CA PRO A 78 -5.77 -15.10 -9.24
C PRO A 78 -6.02 -14.88 -10.74
N GLU A 79 -7.23 -14.45 -11.14
CA GLU A 79 -7.56 -14.07 -12.51
C GLU A 79 -6.67 -12.95 -13.07
N LEU A 80 -6.09 -12.11 -12.22
CA LEU A 80 -5.14 -11.09 -12.65
C LEU A 80 -3.89 -11.71 -13.28
N LEU A 81 -3.37 -12.80 -12.69
CA LEU A 81 -2.19 -13.51 -13.20
C LEU A 81 -2.50 -14.22 -14.53
N VAL A 82 -3.69 -14.77 -14.67
CA VAL A 82 -4.12 -15.47 -15.89
C VAL A 82 -4.21 -14.51 -17.08
N LYS A 83 -4.73 -13.28 -16.87
CA LYS A 83 -4.81 -12.26 -17.93
C LYS A 83 -3.44 -11.83 -18.47
N PHE A 84 -2.42 -11.74 -17.62
CA PHE A 84 -1.06 -11.44 -18.07
C PHE A 84 -0.44 -12.58 -18.89
N LYS A 85 -0.81 -13.83 -18.60
CA LYS A 85 -0.34 -14.98 -19.38
C LYS A 85 -0.98 -15.01 -20.77
N SER A 86 -2.29 -14.77 -20.88
CA SER A 86 -3.01 -14.84 -22.15
C SER A 86 -2.66 -13.71 -23.14
N SER A 87 -2.17 -12.55 -22.67
CA SER A 87 -1.75 -11.46 -23.56
C SER A 87 -0.44 -11.75 -24.31
N ASN A 88 0.36 -12.70 -23.83
CA ASN A 88 1.64 -13.07 -24.46
C ASN A 88 1.51 -14.18 -25.52
N GLU A 89 0.33 -14.79 -25.69
CA GLU A 89 0.10 -15.89 -26.64
C GLU A 89 -0.59 -15.42 -27.94
N THR A 90 -0.89 -14.13 -28.06
CA THR A 90 -1.54 -13.52 -29.25
C THR A 90 -0.63 -12.60 -30.07
N VAL A 91 0.70 -12.76 -29.95
CA VAL A 91 1.70 -12.05 -30.77
C VAL A 91 2.50 -13.04 -31.59
#